data_AF-A0A4R1QX85-F1
#
_entry.id   AF-A0A4R1QX85-F1
#
_cell.length_a   1.000
_cell.length_b   1.000
_cell.length_c   1.000
_cell.angle_alpha   90.00
_cell.angle_beta   90.00
_cell.angle_gamma   90.00
#
_symmetry.space_group_name_H-M   'P 1'
#
loop_
_entity.id
_entity.type
_entity.pdbx_description
1 polymer ?
#
loop_
_entity_poly.entity_id
_entity_poly.type
_entity_poly.pdbx_seq_one_letter_code
_entity_poly.pdbx_strand_id
1 'polypeptide(L)'
;MKKRIPISELASVDIEAVNKEDLVDVSGFTFDTTVPQEQRAAKVIAAVKNPYCFRVGDMGVKLEFPENAPPLQDVFADFLKRKKSGL
;
A
#
# COMPACT_ATOMS: atom_id res chain seq x y z
N MET A 1 2.03 -17.00 -20.96
CA MET A 1 1.04 -17.25 -19.88
C MET A 1 1.25 -16.18 -18.81
N LYS A 2 0.22 -15.42 -18.38
CA LYS A 2 0.35 -14.46 -17.27
C LYS A 2 0.36 -15.25 -15.95
N LYS A 3 1.48 -15.20 -15.21
CA LYS A 3 1.60 -15.84 -13.89
C LYS A 3 0.69 -15.09 -12.89
N ARG A 4 -0.24 -15.78 -12.24
CA ARG A 4 -0.98 -15.24 -11.08
C ARG A 4 -0.04 -15.29 -9.88
N ILE A 5 0.22 -14.14 -9.27
CA ILE A 5 1.01 -14.02 -8.05
C ILE A 5 0.03 -13.86 -6.88
N PRO A 6 0.08 -14.72 -5.85
CA PRO A 6 -0.65 -14.52 -4.61
C PRO A 6 -0.29 -13.19 -3.94
N ILE A 7 -1.27 -12.50 -3.38
CA ILE A 7 -1.02 -11.19 -2.75
C ILE A 7 -0.10 -11.29 -1.52
N SER A 8 -0.10 -12.44 -0.84
CA SER A 8 0.82 -12.73 0.27
C SER A 8 2.29 -12.73 -0.16
N GLU A 9 2.60 -13.25 -1.36
CA GLU A 9 3.98 -13.21 -1.87
C GLU A 9 4.47 -11.77 -2.10
N LEU A 10 3.58 -10.88 -2.53
CA LEU A 10 3.89 -9.46 -2.71
C LEU A 10 4.19 -8.79 -1.36
N ALA A 11 3.46 -9.16 -0.32
CA ALA A 11 3.64 -8.66 1.04
C ALA A 11 4.91 -9.19 1.70
N SER A 12 5.39 -10.38 1.36
CA SER A 12 6.60 -10.98 1.94
C SER A 12 7.92 -10.49 1.34
N VAL A 13 7.90 -9.59 0.35
CA VAL A 13 9.13 -9.04 -0.24
C VAL A 13 9.93 -8.26 0.82
N ASP A 14 11.15 -8.71 1.08
CA ASP A 14 12.14 -7.94 1.85
C ASP A 14 12.64 -6.76 1.00
N ILE A 15 12.32 -5.54 1.44
CA ILE A 15 12.70 -4.33 0.69
C ILE A 15 14.20 -4.01 0.82
N GLU A 16 14.87 -4.47 1.88
CA GLU A 16 16.29 -4.18 2.09
C GLU A 16 17.18 -4.93 1.10
N ALA A 17 16.68 -6.06 0.59
CA ALA A 17 17.32 -6.86 -0.44
C ALA A 17 17.01 -6.38 -1.89
N VAL A 18 16.19 -5.34 -2.05
CA VAL A 18 15.76 -4.83 -3.36
C VAL A 18 16.50 -3.54 -3.70
N ASN A 19 17.07 -3.43 -4.91
CA ASN A 19 17.59 -2.15 -5.36
C ASN A 19 16.44 -1.16 -5.53
N LYS A 20 16.59 0.03 -4.95
CA LYS A 20 15.59 1.10 -5.06
C LYS A 20 15.17 1.36 -6.52
N GLU A 21 16.12 1.34 -7.47
CA GLU A 21 15.82 1.64 -8.88
C GLU A 21 15.00 0.56 -9.59
N ASP A 22 14.90 -0.64 -9.02
CA ASP A 22 14.02 -1.70 -9.51
C ASP A 22 12.57 -1.53 -8.99
N LEU A 23 12.35 -0.68 -7.99
CA LEU A 23 11.02 -0.35 -7.48
C LEU A 23 10.26 0.56 -8.45
N VAL A 24 8.97 0.31 -8.58
CA VAL A 24 8.08 1.16 -9.39
C VAL A 24 7.94 2.52 -8.72
N ASP A 25 8.25 3.59 -9.46
CA ASP A 25 7.99 4.96 -9.03
C ASP A 25 6.51 5.29 -9.15
N VAL A 26 5.90 5.67 -8.03
CA VAL A 26 4.49 6.05 -7.95
C VAL A 26 4.29 7.54 -7.69
N SER A 27 5.32 8.38 -7.85
CA SER A 27 5.20 9.83 -7.63
C SER A 27 4.13 10.50 -8.48
N GLY A 28 3.91 9.99 -9.70
CA GLY A 28 2.86 10.47 -10.61
C GLY A 28 1.54 9.70 -10.49
N PHE A 29 1.42 8.73 -9.58
CA PHE A 29 0.22 7.92 -9.46
C PHE A 29 -0.91 8.71 -8.78
N THR A 30 -2.06 8.76 -9.43
CA THR A 30 -3.28 9.36 -8.89
C THR A 30 -4.30 8.29 -8.56
N PHE A 31 -4.74 8.23 -7.30
CA PHE A 31 -5.80 7.33 -6.88
C PHE A 31 -7.17 7.88 -7.30
N ASP A 32 -7.78 7.24 -8.30
CA ASP A 32 -9.07 7.66 -8.86
C ASP A 32 -10.24 7.13 -8.00
N THR A 33 -10.82 8.04 -7.22
CA THR A 33 -11.97 7.76 -6.34
C THR A 33 -13.30 7.70 -7.09
N THR A 34 -13.36 8.05 -8.38
CA THR A 34 -14.57 7.93 -9.19
C THR A 34 -14.83 6.48 -9.63
N VAL A 35 -13.80 5.64 -9.58
CA VAL A 35 -13.89 4.20 -9.87
C VAL A 35 -14.62 3.48 -8.74
N PRO A 36 -15.48 2.46 -9.02
CA PRO A 36 -16.09 1.63 -7.99
C PRO A 36 -15.04 0.95 -7.09
N GLN A 37 -15.30 0.89 -5.78
CA GLN A 37 -14.35 0.41 -4.77
C GLN A 37 -13.81 -0.99 -5.11
N GLU A 38 -14.67 -1.88 -5.59
CA GLU A 38 -14.36 -3.27 -5.92
C GLU A 38 -13.30 -3.38 -7.04
N GLN A 39 -13.17 -2.34 -7.87
CA GLN A 39 -12.24 -2.30 -9.01
C GLN A 39 -10.93 -1.56 -8.70
N ARG A 40 -10.90 -0.75 -7.62
CA ARG A 40 -9.75 0.10 -7.31
C ARG A 40 -8.50 -0.71 -7.00
N ALA A 41 -8.62 -1.80 -6.24
CA ALA A 41 -7.49 -2.65 -5.91
C ALA A 41 -6.79 -3.20 -7.16
N ALA A 42 -7.57 -3.65 -8.16
CA ALA A 42 -7.02 -4.13 -9.43
C ALA A 42 -6.30 -3.01 -10.21
N LYS A 43 -6.85 -1.78 -10.21
CA LYS A 43 -6.18 -0.62 -10.85
C LYS A 43 -4.86 -0.26 -10.16
N VAL A 44 -4.83 -0.26 -8.83
CA VAL A 44 -3.59 0.00 -8.07
C VAL A 44 -2.55 -1.07 -8.39
N ILE A 45 -2.90 -2.35 -8.32
CA ILE A 45 -1.97 -3.46 -8.62
C ILE A 45 -1.45 -3.34 -10.06
N ALA A 46 -2.30 -2.99 -11.02
CA ALA A 46 -1.88 -2.83 -12.41
C ALA A 46 -0.86 -1.69 -12.60
N ALA A 47 -1.01 -0.58 -11.86
CA ALA A 47 -0.12 0.56 -11.95
C ALA A 47 1.19 0.35 -11.15
N VAL A 48 1.07 -0.12 -9.92
CA VAL A 48 2.19 -0.19 -8.95
C VAL A 48 2.95 -1.50 -9.04
N LYS A 49 2.37 -2.54 -9.66
CA LYS A 49 2.83 -3.94 -9.71
C LYS A 49 2.87 -4.62 -8.34
N ASN A 50 3.63 -4.09 -7.38
CA ASN A 50 3.64 -4.52 -5.99
C ASN A 50 3.15 -3.38 -5.07
N PRO A 51 1.88 -3.38 -4.61
CA PRO A 51 1.36 -2.32 -3.74
C PRO A 51 2.01 -2.29 -2.34
N TYR A 52 2.81 -3.28 -1.97
CA TYR A 52 3.53 -3.33 -0.68
C TYR A 52 4.95 -2.79 -0.76
N CYS A 53 5.59 -2.79 -1.94
CA CYS A 53 6.96 -2.33 -2.12
C CYS A 53 7.06 -1.47 -3.39
N PHE A 54 7.26 -0.16 -3.21
CA PHE A 54 7.34 0.81 -4.30
C PHE A 54 8.25 1.98 -3.90
N ARG A 55 8.48 2.94 -4.80
CA ARG A 55 9.19 4.18 -4.45
C ARG A 55 8.41 5.44 -4.81
N VAL A 56 8.70 6.52 -4.09
CA VAL A 56 8.22 7.87 -4.39
C VAL A 56 9.45 8.75 -4.55
N GLY A 57 9.82 9.04 -5.79
CA GLY A 57 11.09 9.69 -6.11
C GLY A 57 12.24 8.84 -5.62
N ASP A 58 13.05 9.41 -4.73
CA ASP A 58 14.21 8.74 -4.13
C ASP A 58 13.91 7.95 -2.85
N MET A 59 12.66 7.89 -2.40
CA MET A 59 12.27 7.18 -1.19
C MET A 59 11.67 5.82 -1.51
N GLY A 60 12.32 4.74 -1.06
CA GLY A 60 11.71 3.40 -1.03
C GLY A 60 10.67 3.29 0.09
N VAL A 61 9.54 2.65 -0.19
CA VAL A 61 8.41 2.50 0.73
C VAL A 61 8.01 1.04 0.81
N LYS A 62 7.97 0.53 2.05
CA LYS A 62 7.43 -0.78 2.40
C LYS A 62 6.17 -0.59 3.24
N LEU A 63 5.08 -1.27 2.88
CA LEU A 63 3.87 -1.36 3.68
C LEU A 63 3.78 -2.73 4.35
N GLU A 64 3.50 -2.70 5.65
CA GLU A 64 3.27 -3.89 6.46
C GLU A 64 2.04 -3.69 7.32
N PHE A 65 1.26 -4.76 7.46
CA PHE A 65 0.05 -4.77 8.26
C PHE A 65 0.13 -5.94 9.25
N PRO A 66 -0.13 -5.71 10.54
CA PRO A 66 -0.19 -6.81 11.50
C PRO A 66 -1.40 -7.69 11.20
N GLU A 67 -1.24 -9.02 11.28
CA GLU A 67 -2.32 -9.97 10.98
C GLU A 67 -3.56 -9.78 11.87
N ASN A 68 -3.36 -9.41 13.14
CA ASN A 68 -4.41 -9.32 14.15
C ASN A 68 -4.62 -7.90 14.68
N ALA A 69 -4.28 -6.87 13.89
CA ALA A 69 -4.53 -5.48 14.27
C ALA A 69 -5.88 -4.97 13.72
N PRO A 70 -6.53 -4.04 14.45
CA PRO A 70 -7.66 -3.30 13.89
C PRO A 70 -7.22 -2.54 12.62
N PRO A 71 -8.12 -2.38 11.64
CA PRO A 71 -7.84 -1.61 10.44
C PRO A 71 -7.34 -0.19 10.72
N LEU A 72 -6.49 0.34 9.84
CA LEU A 72 -5.95 1.69 9.97
C LEU A 72 -7.05 2.75 10.15
N GLN A 73 -8.18 2.61 9.44
CA GLN A 73 -9.29 3.56 9.57
C GLN A 73 -9.88 3.59 10.99
N ASP A 74 -9.95 2.46 11.67
CA ASP A 74 -10.51 2.37 13.02
C ASP A 74 -9.54 2.97 14.03
N VAL A 75 -8.26 2.60 13.91
CA VAL A 75 -7.17 3.17 14.73
C VAL A 75 -7.09 4.69 14.56
N PHE A 76 -7.17 5.18 13.32
CA PHE A 76 -7.10 6.60 13.03
C PHE A 76 -8.34 7.35 13.50
N ALA A 77 -9.54 6.80 13.29
CA ALA A 77 -10.77 7.38 13.79
C ALA A 77 -10.76 7.50 15.32
N ASP A 78 -10.30 6.46 16.01
CA ASP A 78 -10.21 6.47 17.47
C ASP A 78 -9.14 7.45 17.98
N PHE A 79 -8.00 7.55 17.31
CA PHE A 79 -7.00 8.58 17.58
C PHE A 79 -7.60 9.99 17.48
N LEU A 80 -8.31 10.29 16.39
CA LEU A 80 -8.95 11.59 16.18
C LEU A 80 -10.00 11.91 17.24
N LYS A 81 -10.82 10.92 17.65
CA LYS A 81 -11.80 11.07 18.74
C LYS A 81 -11.11 11.43 20.06
N ARG A 82 -10.04 10.71 20.44
CA ARG A 82 -9.29 10.97 21.69
C ARG A 82 -8.69 12.38 21.68
N LYS A 83 -8.05 12.75 20.57
CA LYS A 83 -7.46 14.09 20.40
C LYS A 83 -8.49 15.21 20.52
N LYS A 84 -9.68 15.01 19.94
CA LYS A 84 -10.81 15.96 20.07
C LYS A 84 -11.30 16.08 21.52
N SER A 85 -11.30 14.98 22.27
CA SER A 85 -11.74 14.94 23.67
C SER A 85 -10.69 15.44 24.68
N GLY A 86 -9.50 15.86 24.22
CA GLY A 86 -8.44 16.36 25.10
C GLY A 86 -7.69 15.26 25.88
N LEU A 87 -7.81 14.01 25.45
CA LEU A 87 -7.02 12.88 25.94
C LEU A 87 -5.77 12.67 25.07
#